data_AF-R6NX87-F1
#
_entry.id   AF-R6NX87-F1
#
_cell.length_a   1.000
_cell.length_b   1.000
_cell.length_c   1.000
_cell.angle_alpha   90.00
_cell.angle_beta   90.00
_cell.angle_gamma   90.00
#
_symmetry.space_group_name_H-M   'P 1'
#
loop_
_entity.id
_entity.type
_entity.pdbx_description
1 polymer ?
#
loop_
_entity_poly.entity_id
_entity_poly.type
_entity_poly.pdbx_seq_one_letter_code
_entity_poly.pdbx_strand_id
1 'polypeptide(L)'
;MVTFEECAQMLDEIADSMPQELFRDLNAGMSLEPQAKLHPQSVRGELYILGEYVRNSIGNSIVFYYGSIMKVYGGLSNDKLYTELEKIMHHEVKHHNEHLAGCDDLGICDDKQIESYLRSNGITG
;
A
#
# COMPACT_ATOMS: atom_id res chain seq x y z
N MET A 1 -6.59 -1.58 19.64
CA MET A 1 -6.47 -1.03 18.27
C MET A 1 -5.30 -0.08 18.33
N VAL A 2 -4.34 -0.26 17.42
CA VAL A 2 -3.17 0.60 17.31
C VAL A 2 -3.61 2.00 16.91
N THR A 3 -3.02 3.05 17.49
CA THR A 3 -3.36 4.43 17.15
C THR A 3 -2.75 4.85 15.82
N PHE A 4 -3.15 6.01 15.30
CA PHE A 4 -2.56 6.57 14.08
C PHE A 4 -1.06 6.81 14.26
N GLU A 5 -0.66 7.36 15.41
CA GLU A 5 0.72 7.66 15.75
C GLU A 5 1.55 6.39 15.94
N GLU A 6 1.01 5.37 16.62
CA GLU A 6 1.69 4.07 16.75
C GLU A 6 1.87 3.40 15.38
N CYS A 7 0.88 3.49 14.49
CA CYS A 7 0.99 2.98 13.12
C CYS A 7 2.04 3.73 12.30
N ALA A 8 2.13 5.06 12.45
CA ALA A 8 3.16 5.88 11.81
C ALA A 8 4.56 5.48 12.30
N GLN A 9 4.73 5.31 13.62
CA GLN A 9 5.98 4.85 14.20
C GLN A 9 6.40 3.48 13.66
N MET A 10 5.47 2.53 13.54
CA MET A 10 5.78 1.23 12.95
C MET A 10 6.27 1.35 11.50
N LEU A 11 5.64 2.22 10.69
CA LEU A 11 6.08 2.45 9.32
C LEU A 11 7.48 3.10 9.25
N ASP A 12 7.78 4.05 10.12
CA ASP A 12 9.11 4.66 10.21
C ASP A 12 10.18 3.62 10.58
N GLU A 13 9.90 2.77 11.58
CA GLU A 13 10.80 1.68 11.98
C GLU A 13 11.05 0.68 10.85
N ILE A 14 10.02 0.34 10.08
CA ILE A 14 10.15 -0.54 8.91
C ILE A 14 11.00 0.14 7.83
N ALA A 15 10.74 1.41 7.52
CA ALA A 15 11.50 2.15 6.51
C ALA A 15 12.98 2.26 6.88
N ASP A 16 13.28 2.54 8.15
CA ASP A 16 14.64 2.62 8.68
C ASP A 16 15.38 1.27 8.64
N SER A 17 14.66 0.15 8.64
CA SER A 17 15.24 -1.19 8.51
C SER A 17 15.67 -1.53 7.07
N MET A 18 15.20 -0.77 6.07
CA MET A 18 15.43 -1.02 4.65
C MET A 18 16.64 -0.23 4.10
N PRO A 19 17.32 -0.74 3.06
CA PRO A 19 18.38 0.00 2.38
C PRO A 19 17.86 1.34 1.81
N GLN A 20 18.56 2.43 2.11
CA GLN A 20 18.18 3.78 1.71
C GLN A 20 18.10 3.95 0.19
N GLU A 21 18.89 3.17 -0.56
CA GLU A 21 18.91 3.17 -2.02
C GLU A 21 17.57 2.77 -2.64
N LEU A 22 16.74 2.01 -1.91
CA LEU A 22 15.41 1.61 -2.37
C LEU A 22 14.43 2.78 -2.42
N PHE A 23 14.74 3.92 -1.79
CA PHE A 23 13.93 5.13 -1.75
C PHE A 23 14.51 6.26 -2.62
N ARG A 24 15.53 5.98 -3.45
CA ARG A 24 16.12 6.97 -4.36
C ARG A 24 15.03 7.53 -5.29
N ASP A 25 15.05 8.83 -5.56
CA ASP A 25 14.04 9.47 -6.42
C ASP A 25 12.58 9.39 -5.91
N LEU A 26 12.35 8.96 -4.65
CA LEU A 26 11.08 9.13 -3.92
C LEU A 26 10.97 10.56 -3.35
N ASN A 27 11.05 11.53 -4.24
CA ASN A 27 11.26 12.95 -3.93
C ASN A 27 10.09 13.65 -3.22
N ALA A 28 8.89 13.08 -3.25
CA ALA A 28 7.72 13.56 -2.49
C ALA A 28 7.49 12.77 -1.19
N GLY A 29 8.39 11.82 -0.87
CA GLY A 29 8.42 11.10 0.41
C GLY A 29 7.31 10.08 0.60
N MET A 30 7.05 9.74 1.87
CA MET A 30 5.98 8.83 2.28
C MET A 30 5.00 9.57 3.20
N SER A 31 3.71 9.23 3.11
CA SER A 31 2.69 9.76 4.00
C SER A 31 1.75 8.69 4.51
N LEU A 32 1.18 8.93 5.70
CA LEU A 32 0.10 8.12 6.27
C LEU A 32 -1.15 9.00 6.35
N GLU A 33 -2.23 8.56 5.69
CA GLU A 33 -3.50 9.27 5.66
C GLU A 33 -4.49 8.64 6.64
N PRO A 34 -5.20 9.43 7.47
CA PRO A 34 -6.12 8.90 8.49
C PRO A 34 -7.36 8.25 7.87
N GLN A 35 -7.73 8.66 6.66
CA GLN A 35 -8.92 8.20 5.96
C GLN A 35 -8.73 6.81 5.34
N ALA A 36 -9.84 6.08 5.22
CA ALA A 36 -9.88 4.84 4.43
C ALA A 36 -10.12 5.17 2.96
N LYS A 37 -9.46 4.44 2.06
CA LYS A 37 -9.66 4.54 0.61
C LYS A 37 -10.21 3.23 0.08
N LEU A 38 -11.43 3.28 -0.46
CA LEU A 38 -11.99 2.14 -1.19
C LEU A 38 -11.35 2.02 -2.56
N HIS A 39 -11.13 0.78 -2.98
CA HIS A 39 -10.72 0.51 -4.35
C HIS A 39 -11.86 0.86 -5.32
N PRO A 40 -11.63 1.56 -6.44
CA PRO A 40 -12.69 1.96 -7.38
C PRO A 40 -13.50 0.79 -7.95
N GLN A 41 -12.88 -0.38 -8.08
CA GLN A 41 -13.50 -1.60 -8.57
C GLN A 41 -14.11 -2.47 -7.46
N SER A 42 -14.23 -1.94 -6.23
CA SER A 42 -14.87 -2.64 -5.11
C SER A 42 -16.36 -2.88 -5.40
N VAL A 43 -16.78 -4.14 -5.42
CA VAL A 43 -18.16 -4.51 -5.81
C VAL A 43 -19.14 -4.26 -4.67
N ARG A 44 -18.75 -4.61 -3.43
CA ARG A 44 -19.63 -4.53 -2.25
C ARG A 44 -19.11 -3.57 -1.18
N GLY A 45 -18.14 -2.72 -1.54
CA GLY A 45 -17.52 -1.79 -0.61
C GLY A 45 -16.55 -2.46 0.38
N GLU A 46 -16.01 -3.62 0.01
CA GLU A 46 -15.17 -4.46 0.87
C GLU A 46 -13.68 -4.43 0.50
N LEU A 47 -13.36 -3.98 -0.72
CA LEU A 47 -11.99 -3.87 -1.21
C LEU A 47 -11.43 -2.47 -0.89
N TYR A 48 -10.30 -2.44 -0.19
CA TYR A 48 -9.62 -1.23 0.28
C TYR A 48 -8.20 -1.14 -0.29
N ILE A 49 -7.76 0.08 -0.57
CA ILE A 49 -6.36 0.38 -0.90
C ILE A 49 -5.63 0.62 0.42
N LEU A 50 -4.61 -0.18 0.70
CA LEU A 50 -3.84 -0.14 1.95
C LEU A 50 -2.63 0.79 1.84
N GLY A 51 -1.96 0.74 0.70
CA GLY A 51 -0.92 1.65 0.26
C GLY A 51 -1.02 1.85 -1.25
N GLU A 52 -0.44 2.93 -1.76
CA GLU A 52 -0.25 3.11 -3.20
C GLU A 52 0.99 3.96 -3.50
N TYR A 53 1.72 3.55 -4.53
CA TYR A 53 2.75 4.35 -5.16
C TYR A 53 2.14 5.40 -6.11
N VAL A 54 2.29 6.68 -5.77
CA VAL A 54 1.75 7.82 -6.51
C VAL A 54 2.85 8.49 -7.33
N ARG A 55 2.54 8.76 -8.61
CA ARG A 55 3.38 9.51 -9.53
C ARG A 55 2.60 10.70 -10.05
N ASN A 56 3.11 11.91 -9.85
CA ASN A 56 2.49 13.12 -10.38
C ASN A 56 3.55 14.18 -10.76
N SER A 57 3.10 15.37 -11.15
CA SER A 57 4.00 16.47 -11.54
C SER A 57 4.85 17.02 -10.40
N ILE A 58 4.48 16.75 -9.14
CA ILE A 58 5.21 17.18 -7.95
C ILE A 58 6.30 16.16 -7.62
N GLY A 59 6.05 14.87 -7.85
CA GLY A 59 7.00 13.84 -7.55
C GLY A 59 6.45 12.42 -7.46
N ASN A 60 7.32 11.54 -6.97
CA ASN A 60 7.05 10.15 -6.62
C ASN A 60 6.88 10.06 -5.11
N SER A 61 5.77 9.49 -4.65
CA SER A 61 5.49 9.28 -3.23
C SER A 61 4.83 7.92 -2.98
N ILE A 62 4.91 7.44 -1.75
CA ILE A 62 4.10 6.31 -1.28
C ILE A 62 3.10 6.83 -0.26
N VAL A 63 1.83 6.48 -0.44
CA VAL A 63 0.76 6.88 0.47
C VAL A 63 0.17 5.65 1.12
N PHE A 64 0.19 5.59 2.45
CA PHE A 64 -0.48 4.55 3.24
C PHE A 64 -1.81 5.08 3.77
N TYR A 65 -2.83 4.22 3.88
CA TYR A 65 -4.15 4.60 4.37
C TYR A 65 -4.45 3.92 5.70
N TYR A 66 -4.19 4.61 6.82
CA TYR A 66 -4.46 4.11 8.17
C TYR A 66 -5.89 3.59 8.32
N GLY A 67 -6.87 4.35 7.83
CA GLY A 67 -8.27 3.94 7.90
C GLY A 67 -8.55 2.64 7.14
N SER A 68 -7.87 2.39 6.03
CA SER A 68 -7.98 1.13 5.28
C SER A 68 -7.31 -0.02 6.04
N ILE A 69 -6.08 0.21 6.52
CA ILE A 69 -5.29 -0.78 7.26
C ILE A 69 -6.05 -1.21 8.52
N MET A 70 -6.63 -0.28 9.28
CA MET A 70 -7.40 -0.63 10.47
C MET A 70 -8.70 -1.38 10.16
N LYS A 71 -9.33 -1.13 9.00
CA LYS A 71 -10.51 -1.90 8.58
C LYS A 71 -10.17 -3.35 8.23
N VAL A 72 -9.01 -3.59 7.62
CA VAL A 72 -8.59 -4.93 7.18
C VAL A 72 -7.87 -5.69 8.29
N TYR A 73 -6.99 -5.01 9.04
CA TYR A 73 -6.05 -5.61 10.00
C TYR A 73 -6.18 -5.10 11.43
N GLY A 74 -7.08 -4.16 11.74
CA GLY A 74 -7.18 -3.54 13.08
C GLY A 74 -7.61 -4.49 14.21
N GLY A 75 -8.06 -5.71 13.88
CA GLY A 75 -8.33 -6.78 14.83
C GLY A 75 -7.13 -7.69 15.14
N LEU A 76 -5.99 -7.50 14.45
CA LEU A 76 -4.77 -8.26 14.68
C LEU A 76 -4.04 -7.78 15.94
N SER A 77 -3.16 -8.63 16.48
CA SER A 77 -2.18 -8.22 17.48
C SER A 77 -1.12 -7.30 16.86
N ASN A 78 -0.47 -6.47 17.66
CA ASN A 78 0.53 -5.50 17.19
C ASN A 78 1.63 -6.16 16.35
N ASP A 79 2.20 -7.29 16.78
CA ASP A 79 3.25 -8.00 16.03
C ASP A 79 2.78 -8.47 14.64
N LYS A 80 1.52 -8.90 14.54
CA LYS A 80 0.92 -9.34 13.27
C LYS A 80 0.63 -8.14 12.38
N LEU A 81 0.12 -7.05 12.95
CA LEU A 81 -0.08 -5.80 12.23
C LEU A 81 1.25 -5.28 11.67
N TYR A 82 2.32 -5.29 12.47
CA TYR A 82 3.66 -4.90 12.03
C TYR A 82 4.12 -5.74 10.82
N THR A 83 3.91 -7.06 10.89
CA THR A 83 4.23 -7.96 9.77
C THR A 83 3.42 -7.64 8.51
N GLU A 84 2.15 -7.25 8.64
CA GLU A 84 1.34 -6.83 7.49
C GLU A 84 1.77 -5.45 6.96
N LEU A 85 2.12 -4.50 7.83
CA LEU A 85 2.67 -3.20 7.43
C LEU A 85 3.99 -3.36 6.67
N GLU A 86 4.87 -4.26 7.11
CA GLU A 86 6.12 -4.58 6.44
C GLU A 86 5.87 -5.08 5.02
N LYS A 87 4.91 -6.00 4.84
CA LYS A 87 4.52 -6.48 3.50
C LYS A 87 3.98 -5.36 2.61
N ILE A 88 3.12 -4.50 3.14
CA ILE A 88 2.56 -3.37 2.37
C ILE A 88 3.70 -2.43 1.96
N MET A 89 4.61 -2.08 2.87
CA MET A 89 5.75 -1.23 2.55
C MET A 89 6.64 -1.84 1.46
N HIS A 90 6.99 -3.12 1.58
CA HIS A 90 7.77 -3.80 0.54
C HIS A 90 7.07 -3.81 -0.82
N HIS A 91 5.75 -3.95 -0.84
CA HIS A 91 4.96 -3.90 -2.07
C HIS A 91 5.05 -2.54 -2.75
N GLU A 92 4.81 -1.45 -2.00
CA GLU A 92 4.85 -0.10 -2.56
C GLU A 92 6.26 0.35 -2.97
N VAL A 93 7.27 -0.01 -2.17
CA VAL A 93 8.68 0.25 -2.52
C VAL A 93 9.09 -0.56 -3.75
N LYS A 94 8.54 -1.75 -3.95
CA LYS A 94 8.77 -2.54 -5.15
C LYS A 94 8.14 -1.88 -6.39
N HIS A 95 6.90 -1.41 -6.30
CA HIS A 95 6.26 -0.60 -7.37
C HIS A 95 7.14 0.59 -7.78
N HIS A 96 7.67 1.30 -6.79
CA HIS A 96 8.59 2.40 -7.02
C HIS A 96 9.87 1.96 -7.75
N ASN A 97 10.53 0.89 -7.31
CA ASN A 97 11.77 0.41 -7.91
C ASN A 97 11.58 -0.18 -9.31
N GLU A 98 10.47 -0.88 -9.56
CA GLU A 98 10.10 -1.35 -10.91
C GLU A 98 9.91 -0.17 -11.85
N HIS A 99 9.21 0.89 -11.40
CA HIS A 99 9.08 2.11 -12.19
C HIS A 99 10.43 2.74 -12.52
N LEU A 100 11.36 2.84 -11.56
CA LEU A 100 12.71 3.34 -11.81
C LEU A 100 13.51 2.44 -12.78
N ALA A 101 13.22 1.15 -12.81
CA ALA A 101 13.81 0.19 -13.75
C ALA A 101 13.13 0.22 -15.13
N GLY A 102 12.03 0.96 -15.29
CA GLY A 102 11.25 1.01 -16.53
C GLY A 102 10.38 -0.23 -16.77
N CYS A 103 10.05 -0.99 -15.72
CA CYS A 103 9.11 -2.11 -15.77
C CYS A 103 7.88 -1.87 -14.86
N ASP A 104 6.91 -2.78 -14.95
CA ASP A 104 5.63 -2.72 -14.23
C ASP A 104 5.06 -4.14 -14.01
N ASP A 105 5.93 -5.09 -13.68
CA ASP A 105 5.57 -6.49 -13.56
C ASP A 105 4.62 -6.74 -12.37
N LEU A 106 4.82 -6.01 -11.27
CA LEU A 106 3.96 -6.02 -10.10
C LEU A 106 2.60 -5.37 -10.40
N GLY A 107 2.56 -4.27 -11.14
CA GLY A 107 1.30 -3.64 -11.57
C GLY A 107 0.44 -4.60 -12.40
N ILE A 108 1.06 -5.32 -13.34
CA ILE A 108 0.38 -6.37 -14.12
C ILE A 108 -0.14 -7.51 -13.22
N CYS A 109 0.56 -7.83 -12.13
CA CYS A 109 0.11 -8.83 -11.16
C CYS A 109 -1.12 -8.34 -10.38
N ASP A 110 -1.08 -7.08 -9.91
CA ASP A 110 -2.17 -6.45 -9.18
C ASP A 110 -3.43 -6.38 -10.06
N ASP A 111 -3.30 -6.00 -11.33
CA ASP A 111 -4.42 -5.99 -12.30
C ASP A 111 -5.06 -7.38 -12.44
N LYS A 112 -4.25 -8.44 -12.55
CA LYS A 112 -4.76 -9.83 -12.63
C LYS A 112 -5.49 -10.26 -11.35
N GLN A 113 -5.04 -9.80 -10.19
CA GLN A 113 -5.73 -10.07 -8.93
C GLN A 113 -7.09 -9.38 -8.89
N ILE A 114 -7.17 -8.13 -9.35
CA ILE A 114 -8.43 -7.40 -9.45
C ILE A 114 -9.38 -8.05 -10.47
N GLU A 115 -8.88 -8.46 -11.64
CA GLU A 115 -9.69 -9.21 -12.62
C GLU A 115 -10.25 -10.51 -12.02
N SER A 116 -9.43 -11.22 -11.26
CA SER A 116 -9.86 -12.46 -10.58
C SER A 116 -10.92 -12.18 -9.51
N TYR A 117 -10.75 -11.11 -8.73
CA TYR A 117 -11.75 -10.64 -7.77
C TYR A 117 -13.08 -10.30 -8.46
N LEU A 118 -13.05 -9.53 -9.55
CA LEU A 118 -14.24 -9.16 -10.31
C LEU A 118 -14.97 -10.39 -10.87
N ARG A 119 -14.23 -11.34 -11.46
CA ARG A 119 -14.79 -12.61 -11.96
C ARG A 119 -15.45 -13.42 -10.84
N SER A 120 -14.83 -13.51 -9.66
CA SER A 120 -15.41 -14.22 -8.52
C SER A 120 -16.69 -13.57 -7.99
N ASN A 121 -16.87 -12.27 -8.22
CA ASN A 121 -18.07 -11.51 -7.88
C ASN A 121 -19.10 -11.44 -9.03
N GLY A 122 -18.92 -12.25 -10.09
CA GLY A 122 -19.85 -12.32 -11.21
C GLY A 122 -19.80 -11.12 -12.16
N ILE A 123 -18.77 -10.27 -12.05
CA ILE A 123 -18.50 -9.19 -13.00
C ILE A 123 -17.54 -9.72 -14.06
N THR A 124 -18.08 -10.03 -15.24
CA THR A 124 -17.29 -10.34 -16.45
C THR A 124 -17.39 -9.14 -17.39
N GLY A 125 -16.23 -8.61 -17.81
CA GLY A 125 -16.15 -7.61 -18.88
C GLY A 125 -16.57 -8.17 -20.22
#